data_AF-A0A9D7JT04-F1
#
_entry.id   AF-A0A9D7JT04-F1
#
_cell.length_a   1.000
_cell.length_b   1.000
_cell.length_c   1.000
_cell.angle_alpha   90.00
_cell.angle_beta   90.00
_cell.angle_gamma   90.00
#
_symmetry.space_group_name_H-M   'P 1'
#
loop_
_entity.id
_entity.type
_entity.pdbx_description
1 polymer ?
#
loop_
_entity_poly.entity_id
_entity_poly.type
_entity_poly.pdbx_seq_one_letter_code
_entity_poly.pdbx_strand_id
1 'polypeptide(L)'
;MTSQDPLDHQRSRPDFDILAYGAMAFPPNLDSKAIAGIPPTFMFGTVEDGGSINGMTFLFADFVKNKVPVETHFFRNGVHGTGFAIGDPILGEWTHLLHNWMLAGGWLTEKARTEINGVVRLDGQPLLRGMIVLTPVENKNDPPVIIYMTNTGTDELGRFKVIKDQGPVEGRYKVELRQEATRWTSNSRDPFMIRMMAKERDKTLSDADRQAWGEYLRKRDLSPSIDHQKVFSKQRPGDTGDYIIEVDGRKDLRIEVFSK
;
A
#
# COMPACT_ATOMS: atom_id res chain seq x y z
N MET A 1 -20.50 -32.95 22.36
CA MET A 1 -19.21 -33.65 22.24
C MET A 1 -18.55 -33.12 20.97
N THR A 2 -17.34 -32.59 21.06
CA THR A 2 -16.55 -32.25 19.87
C THR A 2 -16.26 -33.53 19.10
N SER A 3 -16.49 -33.53 17.79
CA SER A 3 -16.21 -34.69 16.93
C SER A 3 -14.74 -35.10 17.05
N GLN A 4 -14.45 -36.39 16.88
CA GLN A 4 -13.06 -36.88 16.81
C GLN A 4 -12.45 -36.72 15.42
N ASP A 5 -13.24 -36.38 14.40
CA ASP A 5 -12.73 -36.12 13.06
C ASP A 5 -12.03 -34.75 13.02
N PRO A 6 -10.73 -34.68 12.68
CA PRO A 6 -10.02 -33.42 12.54
C PRO A 6 -10.63 -32.47 11.49
N LEU A 7 -11.38 -32.98 10.52
CA LEU A 7 -12.08 -32.17 9.52
C LEU A 7 -13.21 -31.35 10.13
N ASP A 8 -13.89 -31.87 11.16
CA ASP A 8 -14.97 -31.17 11.86
C ASP A 8 -14.46 -30.00 12.71
N HIS A 9 -13.13 -29.87 12.87
CA HIS A 9 -12.48 -28.75 13.55
C HIS A 9 -12.05 -27.66 12.56
N GLN A 10 -12.14 -27.92 11.25
CA GLN A 10 -11.79 -26.96 10.21
C GLN A 10 -12.99 -26.10 9.85
N ARG A 11 -12.74 -24.81 9.63
CA ARG A 11 -13.77 -23.87 9.22
C ARG A 11 -14.12 -24.11 7.75
N SER A 12 -15.40 -24.24 7.41
CA SER A 12 -15.85 -24.32 6.01
C SER A 12 -15.87 -22.97 5.27
N ARG A 13 -15.44 -21.88 5.93
CA ARG A 13 -15.36 -20.56 5.31
C ARG A 13 -13.97 -20.39 4.69
N PRO A 14 -13.89 -20.02 3.40
CA PRO A 14 -12.60 -19.76 2.77
C PRO A 14 -11.90 -18.56 3.40
N ASP A 15 -10.57 -18.59 3.35
CA ASP A 15 -9.73 -17.49 3.80
C ASP A 15 -9.74 -16.30 2.83
N PHE A 16 -9.97 -16.58 1.55
CA PHE A 16 -10.07 -15.60 0.48
C PHE A 16 -10.86 -16.16 -0.71
N ASP A 17 -11.34 -15.28 -1.59
CA ASP A 17 -12.07 -15.63 -2.81
C ASP A 17 -11.33 -15.13 -4.06
N ILE A 18 -11.40 -15.91 -5.15
CA ILE A 18 -10.91 -15.52 -6.48
C ILE A 18 -12.08 -15.65 -7.46
N LEU A 19 -12.48 -14.55 -8.08
CA LEU A 19 -13.61 -14.49 -8.99
C LEU A 19 -13.17 -14.04 -10.39
N ALA A 20 -13.07 -14.99 -11.31
CA ALA A 20 -12.80 -14.75 -12.72
C ALA A 20 -14.13 -14.73 -13.50
N TYR A 21 -14.43 -13.64 -14.20
CA TYR A 21 -15.68 -13.45 -14.97
C TYR A 21 -16.97 -13.62 -14.13
N GLY A 22 -16.99 -13.06 -12.92
CA GLY A 22 -18.14 -13.15 -12.02
C GLY A 22 -19.36 -12.36 -12.48
N ALA A 23 -20.34 -13.02 -13.10
CA ALA A 23 -21.44 -12.31 -13.78
C ALA A 23 -22.55 -11.75 -12.87
N MET A 24 -22.66 -12.20 -11.62
CA MET A 24 -23.81 -11.92 -10.77
C MET A 24 -23.49 -10.90 -9.68
N ALA A 25 -24.30 -9.86 -9.58
CA ALA A 25 -24.31 -8.97 -8.42
C ALA A 25 -24.90 -9.67 -7.18
N PHE A 26 -24.71 -9.09 -6.00
CA PHE A 26 -25.44 -9.53 -4.82
C PHE A 26 -26.94 -9.32 -4.98
N PRO A 27 -27.78 -10.14 -4.32
CA PRO A 27 -29.20 -9.86 -4.22
C PRO A 27 -29.43 -8.45 -3.62
N PRO A 28 -30.40 -7.67 -4.12
CA PRO A 28 -30.55 -6.25 -3.77
C PRO A 28 -30.85 -5.96 -2.30
N ASN A 29 -31.23 -6.98 -1.52
CA ASN A 29 -31.57 -6.88 -0.10
C ASN A 29 -30.64 -7.73 0.79
N LEU A 30 -29.47 -8.13 0.29
CA LEU A 30 -28.49 -8.83 1.11
C LEU A 30 -28.00 -7.91 2.22
N ASP A 31 -28.02 -8.41 3.46
CA ASP A 31 -27.62 -7.62 4.62
C ASP A 31 -26.15 -7.19 4.54
N SER A 32 -25.88 -5.93 4.91
CA SER A 32 -24.53 -5.37 4.90
C SER A 32 -23.54 -6.14 5.77
N LYS A 33 -23.98 -6.76 6.89
CA LYS A 33 -23.08 -7.57 7.71
C LYS A 33 -22.76 -8.90 7.04
N ALA A 34 -23.68 -9.44 6.25
CA ALA A 34 -23.39 -10.63 5.43
C ALA A 34 -22.31 -10.31 4.39
N ILE A 35 -22.40 -9.16 3.71
CA ILE A 35 -21.38 -8.71 2.75
C ILE A 35 -20.06 -8.43 3.46
N ALA A 36 -20.05 -7.67 4.56
CA ALA A 36 -18.85 -7.41 5.35
C ALA A 36 -18.18 -8.69 5.90
N GLY A 37 -18.95 -9.77 5.99
CA GLY A 37 -18.47 -11.09 6.34
C GLY A 37 -17.79 -11.84 5.20
N ILE A 38 -17.80 -11.36 3.97
CA ILE A 38 -17.14 -12.02 2.84
C ILE A 38 -15.61 -11.92 2.99
N PRO A 39 -14.85 -12.99 2.69
CA PRO A 39 -13.39 -12.95 2.69
C PRO A 39 -12.79 -11.92 1.72
N PRO A 40 -11.50 -11.56 1.89
CA PRO A 40 -10.76 -10.80 0.89
C PRO A 40 -10.93 -11.42 -0.50
N THR A 41 -11.31 -10.60 -1.48
CA THR A 41 -11.67 -11.08 -2.82
C THR A 41 -10.75 -10.50 -3.88
N PHE A 42 -10.18 -11.34 -4.73
CA PHE A 42 -9.54 -10.95 -5.98
C PHE A 42 -10.51 -11.15 -7.14
N MET A 43 -10.65 -10.16 -8.01
CA MET A 43 -11.57 -10.21 -9.15
C MET A 43 -10.85 -9.92 -10.47
N PHE A 44 -11.17 -10.68 -11.51
CA PHE A 44 -10.64 -10.50 -12.86
C PHE A 44 -11.76 -10.63 -13.91
N GLY A 45 -11.81 -9.71 -14.86
CA GLY A 45 -12.74 -9.79 -15.99
C GLY A 45 -12.35 -8.87 -17.14
N THR A 46 -13.12 -8.90 -18.22
CA THR A 46 -12.91 -8.06 -19.41
C THR A 46 -14.13 -7.19 -19.68
N VAL A 47 -13.91 -6.01 -20.25
CA VAL A 47 -14.99 -5.09 -20.67
C VAL A 47 -15.70 -5.62 -21.92
N GLU A 48 -14.98 -6.32 -22.80
CA GLU A 48 -15.57 -7.01 -23.97
C GLU A 48 -16.60 -8.07 -23.57
N ASP A 49 -16.45 -8.71 -22.41
CA ASP A 49 -17.52 -9.51 -21.79
C ASP A 49 -18.54 -8.61 -21.08
N GLY A 50 -19.39 -7.97 -21.90
CA GLY A 50 -20.48 -7.12 -21.44
C GLY A 50 -21.50 -7.83 -20.53
N GLY A 51 -21.57 -9.17 -20.58
CA GLY A 51 -22.45 -9.96 -19.73
C GLY A 51 -21.97 -9.99 -18.28
N SER A 52 -20.68 -10.26 -18.07
CA SER A 52 -20.14 -10.38 -16.72
C SER A 52 -19.76 -9.05 -16.07
N ILE A 53 -19.27 -8.09 -16.86
CA ILE A 53 -18.66 -6.85 -16.34
C ILE A 53 -19.60 -6.01 -15.48
N ASN A 54 -20.90 -6.02 -15.80
CA ASN A 54 -21.91 -5.29 -15.04
C ASN A 54 -22.02 -5.84 -13.61
N GLY A 55 -22.16 -7.16 -13.48
CA GLY A 55 -22.21 -7.83 -12.16
C GLY A 55 -20.96 -7.58 -11.34
N MET A 56 -19.78 -7.71 -11.95
CA MET A 56 -18.51 -7.46 -11.29
C MET A 56 -18.37 -6.01 -10.78
N THR A 57 -18.84 -5.03 -11.56
CA THR A 57 -18.79 -3.62 -11.15
C THR A 57 -19.67 -3.35 -9.92
N PHE A 58 -20.86 -3.97 -9.87
CA PHE A 58 -21.73 -3.89 -8.70
C PHE A 58 -21.12 -4.58 -7.47
N LEU A 59 -20.57 -5.79 -7.64
CA LEU A 59 -19.87 -6.50 -6.56
C LEU A 59 -18.73 -5.67 -5.98
N PHE A 60 -17.87 -5.10 -6.83
CA PHE A 60 -16.77 -4.24 -6.39
C PHE A 60 -17.27 -3.06 -5.56
N ALA A 61 -18.31 -2.37 -6.03
CA ALA A 61 -18.91 -1.25 -5.31
C ALA A 61 -19.47 -1.68 -3.94
N ASP A 62 -20.13 -2.82 -3.86
CA ASP A 62 -20.66 -3.37 -2.61
C ASP A 62 -19.54 -3.78 -1.64
N PHE A 63 -18.48 -4.42 -2.12
CA PHE A 63 -17.31 -4.76 -1.30
C PHE A 63 -16.67 -3.51 -0.70
N VAL A 64 -16.40 -2.49 -1.51
CA VAL A 64 -15.83 -1.22 -1.03
C VAL A 64 -16.75 -0.56 0.00
N LYS A 65 -18.05 -0.45 -0.30
CA LYS A 65 -19.04 0.16 0.60
C LYS A 65 -19.11 -0.55 1.96
N ASN A 66 -19.00 -1.88 1.97
CA ASN A 66 -19.07 -2.70 3.18
C ASN A 66 -17.71 -3.02 3.80
N LYS A 67 -16.62 -2.38 3.32
CA LYS A 67 -15.24 -2.53 3.82
C LYS A 67 -14.68 -3.96 3.71
N VAL A 68 -15.12 -4.71 2.71
CA VAL A 68 -14.47 -5.98 2.34
C VAL A 68 -13.20 -5.65 1.57
N PRO A 69 -12.04 -6.21 1.93
CA PRO A 69 -10.82 -6.06 1.14
C PRO A 69 -11.03 -6.65 -0.26
N VAL A 70 -10.89 -5.83 -1.30
CA VAL A 70 -11.07 -6.26 -2.68
C VAL A 70 -10.00 -5.67 -3.59
N GLU A 71 -9.48 -6.49 -4.49
CA GLU A 71 -8.66 -6.06 -5.63
C GLU A 71 -9.34 -6.51 -6.93
N THR A 72 -9.39 -5.66 -7.95
CA THR A 72 -10.10 -5.97 -9.19
C THR A 72 -9.35 -5.45 -10.41
N HIS A 73 -9.22 -6.31 -11.42
CA HIS A 73 -8.58 -5.99 -12.70
C HIS A 73 -9.57 -6.17 -13.85
N PHE A 74 -9.87 -5.07 -14.55
CA PHE A 74 -10.70 -5.08 -15.75
C PHE A 74 -9.87 -4.78 -16.98
N PHE A 75 -9.70 -5.78 -17.84
CA PHE A 75 -9.00 -5.65 -19.11
C PHE A 75 -9.97 -5.20 -20.20
N ARG A 76 -9.49 -4.48 -21.21
CA ARG A 76 -10.37 -3.98 -22.27
C ARG A 76 -10.94 -5.12 -23.14
N ASN A 77 -10.07 -6.02 -23.58
CA ASN A 77 -10.40 -7.06 -24.57
C ASN A 77 -10.23 -8.47 -23.98
N GLY A 78 -10.94 -9.42 -24.56
CA GLY A 78 -10.95 -10.84 -24.22
C GLY A 78 -12.38 -11.34 -24.07
N VAL A 79 -12.72 -12.42 -24.77
CA VAL A 79 -14.05 -13.05 -24.68
C VAL A 79 -14.29 -13.64 -23.29
N HIS A 80 -15.53 -14.00 -22.99
CA HIS A 80 -15.85 -14.70 -21.75
C HIS A 80 -15.05 -16.00 -21.61
N GLY A 81 -14.50 -16.26 -20.42
CA GLY A 81 -13.92 -17.55 -20.08
C GLY A 81 -12.59 -17.87 -20.76
N THR A 82 -11.68 -16.90 -20.93
CA THR A 82 -10.33 -17.13 -21.52
C THR A 82 -9.41 -18.03 -20.68
N GLY A 83 -9.83 -18.44 -19.48
CA GLY A 83 -8.99 -19.15 -18.53
C GLY A 83 -7.75 -18.32 -18.17
N PHE A 84 -6.58 -18.97 -18.16
CA PHE A 84 -5.30 -18.30 -17.87
C PHE A 84 -4.79 -17.40 -19.00
N ALA A 85 -5.39 -17.43 -20.20
CA ALA A 85 -4.94 -16.68 -21.37
C ALA A 85 -3.43 -16.84 -21.67
N ILE A 86 -2.90 -18.07 -21.56
CA ILE A 86 -1.48 -18.38 -21.77
C ILE A 86 -1.06 -17.97 -23.19
N GLY A 87 0.00 -17.16 -23.28
CA GLY A 87 0.53 -16.64 -24.56
C GLY A 87 -0.03 -15.27 -24.94
N ASP A 88 -1.07 -14.77 -24.28
CA ASP A 88 -1.52 -13.39 -24.39
C ASP A 88 -0.68 -12.51 -23.44
N PRO A 89 0.16 -11.60 -23.96
CA PRO A 89 1.05 -10.78 -23.13
C PRO A 89 0.33 -9.66 -22.37
N ILE A 90 -0.96 -9.45 -22.63
CA ILE A 90 -1.78 -8.43 -21.96
C ILE A 90 -2.76 -9.11 -21.02
N LEU A 91 -3.60 -10.01 -21.54
CA LEU A 91 -4.64 -10.63 -20.73
C LEU A 91 -4.02 -11.63 -19.74
N GLY A 92 -3.00 -12.40 -20.14
CA GLY A 92 -2.34 -13.38 -19.27
C GLY A 92 -1.71 -12.79 -18.01
N GLU A 93 -1.47 -11.47 -17.97
CA GLU A 93 -0.93 -10.75 -16.81
C GLU A 93 -1.82 -10.83 -15.57
N TRP A 94 -3.11 -11.13 -15.72
CA TRP A 94 -4.00 -11.30 -14.57
C TRP A 94 -3.50 -12.37 -13.59
N THR A 95 -2.81 -13.40 -14.07
CA THR A 95 -2.24 -14.46 -13.24
C THR A 95 -1.05 -13.97 -12.41
N HIS A 96 -0.22 -13.08 -12.96
CA HIS A 96 0.86 -12.41 -12.22
C HIS A 96 0.29 -11.46 -11.15
N LEU A 97 -0.78 -10.73 -11.50
CA LEU A 97 -1.48 -9.84 -10.58
C LEU A 97 -2.10 -10.62 -9.42
N LEU A 98 -2.75 -11.75 -9.69
CA LEU A 98 -3.26 -12.65 -8.66
C LEU A 98 -2.12 -13.15 -7.76
N HIS A 99 -1.01 -13.62 -8.33
CA HIS A 99 0.14 -14.07 -7.55
C HIS A 99 0.68 -12.95 -6.64
N ASN A 100 0.80 -11.73 -7.16
CA ASN A 100 1.24 -10.57 -6.38
C ASN A 100 0.26 -10.22 -5.27
N TRP A 101 -1.05 -10.30 -5.52
CA TRP A 101 -2.07 -10.12 -4.50
C TRP A 101 -1.98 -11.20 -3.41
N MET A 102 -1.77 -12.46 -3.78
CA MET A 102 -1.58 -13.55 -2.82
C MET A 102 -0.32 -13.35 -1.96
N LEU A 103 0.78 -12.96 -2.60
CA LEU A 103 2.05 -12.64 -1.95
C LEU A 103 1.90 -11.46 -0.98
N ALA A 104 1.31 -10.35 -1.44
CA ALA A 104 1.07 -9.15 -0.65
C ALA A 104 0.07 -9.40 0.49
N GLY A 105 -0.91 -10.28 0.29
CA GLY A 105 -1.85 -10.72 1.33
C GLY A 105 -1.21 -11.63 2.38
N GLY A 106 0.02 -12.12 2.16
CA GLY A 106 0.69 -13.05 3.06
C GLY A 106 0.15 -14.48 2.98
N TRP A 107 -0.56 -14.84 1.91
CA TRP A 107 -1.18 -16.15 1.72
C TRP A 107 -0.20 -17.23 1.26
N LEU A 108 1.03 -16.85 0.89
CA LEU A 108 2.06 -17.75 0.37
C LEU A 108 3.16 -18.09 1.42
N THR A 109 2.99 -17.63 2.67
CA THR A 109 3.91 -17.89 3.77
C THR A 109 3.14 -18.29 5.03
N GLU A 110 3.70 -19.19 5.83
CA GLU A 110 3.11 -19.63 7.11
C GLU A 110 3.47 -18.66 8.27
N LYS A 111 4.41 -17.75 8.03
CA LYS A 111 4.89 -16.81 9.06
C LYS A 111 3.84 -15.73 9.31
N ALA A 112 3.61 -15.44 10.59
CA ALA A 112 2.74 -14.34 10.97
C ALA A 112 3.35 -12.99 10.59
N ARG A 113 2.55 -12.15 9.93
CA ARG A 113 2.94 -10.76 9.65
C ARG A 113 2.99 -9.94 10.93
N THR A 114 3.89 -8.97 10.97
CA THR A 114 4.08 -8.06 12.11
C THR A 114 3.88 -6.61 11.68
N GLU A 115 3.42 -5.77 12.60
CA GLU A 115 3.47 -4.33 12.38
C GLU A 115 4.93 -3.84 12.51
N ILE A 116 5.29 -2.86 11.70
CA ILE A 116 6.56 -2.14 11.82
C ILE A 116 6.31 -0.65 11.77
N ASN A 117 7.12 0.11 12.48
CA ASN A 117 7.23 1.55 12.40
C ASN A 117 8.72 1.89 12.34
N GLY A 118 9.04 3.14 12.05
CA GLY A 118 10.43 3.51 11.94
C GLY A 118 10.63 4.92 11.45
N VAL A 119 11.89 5.34 11.41
CA VAL A 119 12.31 6.61 10.83
C VAL A 119 13.30 6.33 9.71
N VAL A 120 13.10 7.02 8.59
CA VAL A 120 13.95 6.95 7.40
C VAL A 120 14.74 8.24 7.27
N ARG A 121 16.07 8.11 7.14
CA ARG A 121 17.00 9.23 6.97
C ARG A 121 17.88 9.07 5.74
N LEU A 122 18.23 10.20 5.14
CA LEU A 122 19.22 10.37 4.10
C LEU A 122 20.23 11.41 4.60
N ASP A 123 21.49 11.01 4.74
CA ASP A 123 22.57 11.88 5.24
C ASP A 123 22.21 12.57 6.59
N GLY A 124 21.64 11.80 7.53
CA GLY A 124 21.17 12.30 8.82
C GLY A 124 19.86 13.10 8.79
N GLN A 125 19.38 13.52 7.61
CA GLN A 125 18.13 14.27 7.46
C GLN A 125 16.95 13.35 7.20
N PRO A 126 15.73 13.68 7.67
CA PRO A 126 14.55 12.85 7.39
C PRO A 126 14.26 12.79 5.89
N LEU A 127 13.84 11.61 5.39
CA LEU A 127 13.41 11.47 4.00
C LEU A 127 12.08 12.22 3.80
N LEU A 128 12.13 13.31 3.03
CA LEU A 128 10.98 14.21 2.84
C LEU A 128 9.90 13.65 1.89
N ARG A 129 10.32 12.97 0.83
CA ARG A 129 9.43 12.32 -0.14
C ARG A 129 10.15 11.17 -0.81
N GLY A 130 9.51 10.01 -0.85
CA GLY A 130 10.11 8.84 -1.48
C GLY A 130 9.36 7.55 -1.20
N MET A 131 10.02 6.45 -1.52
CA MET A 131 9.53 5.10 -1.31
C MET A 131 10.65 4.24 -0.72
N ILE A 132 10.30 3.34 0.18
CA ILE A 132 11.19 2.27 0.65
C ILE A 132 10.57 0.96 0.20
N VAL A 133 11.37 0.13 -0.46
CA VAL A 133 10.99 -1.23 -0.82
C VAL A 133 11.81 -2.17 0.05
N LEU A 134 11.11 -2.99 0.83
CA LEU A 134 11.69 -4.08 1.59
C LEU A 134 11.40 -5.38 0.83
N THR A 135 12.44 -6.00 0.28
CA THR A 135 12.34 -7.27 -0.45
C THR A 135 12.89 -8.41 0.42
N PRO A 136 12.15 -9.48 0.66
CA PRO A 136 12.65 -10.62 1.45
C PRO A 136 13.84 -11.27 0.74
N VAL A 137 14.85 -11.66 1.52
CA VAL A 137 16.10 -12.23 0.98
C VAL A 137 16.05 -13.75 0.91
N GLU A 138 15.34 -14.38 1.84
CA GLU A 138 15.47 -15.83 2.08
C GLU A 138 14.37 -16.64 1.42
N ASN A 139 13.12 -16.19 1.56
CA ASN A 139 11.96 -16.83 0.99
C ASN A 139 11.23 -15.86 0.05
N LYS A 140 11.19 -16.20 -1.24
CA LYS A 140 10.51 -15.41 -2.26
C LYS A 140 8.98 -15.32 -2.07
N ASN A 141 8.42 -16.22 -1.26
CA ASN A 141 6.99 -16.23 -0.92
C ASN A 141 6.67 -15.39 0.33
N ASP A 142 7.70 -14.89 1.04
CA ASP A 142 7.46 -13.90 2.09
C ASP A 142 7.03 -12.57 1.43
N PRO A 143 6.15 -11.79 2.05
CA PRO A 143 5.63 -10.57 1.45
C PRO A 143 6.71 -9.48 1.36
N PRO A 144 6.86 -8.78 0.22
CA PRO A 144 7.56 -7.51 0.20
C PRO A 144 6.74 -6.43 0.92
N VAL A 145 7.42 -5.39 1.41
CA VAL A 145 6.76 -4.26 2.08
C VAL A 145 7.16 -2.97 1.39
N ILE A 146 6.16 -2.20 0.97
CA ILE A 146 6.34 -0.94 0.26
C ILE A 146 5.87 0.18 1.18
N ILE A 147 6.77 1.12 1.45
CA ILE A 147 6.52 2.23 2.38
C ILE A 147 6.58 3.52 1.58
N TYR A 148 5.44 4.19 1.42
CA TYR A 148 5.35 5.50 0.78
C TYR A 148 5.57 6.61 1.81
N MET A 149 6.62 7.40 1.60
CA MET A 149 6.99 8.51 2.48
C MET A 149 6.37 9.80 1.98
N THR A 150 5.21 10.16 2.53
CA THR A 150 4.52 11.43 2.20
C THR A 150 4.62 12.49 3.29
N ASN A 151 5.02 12.10 4.52
CA ASN A 151 5.11 12.94 5.71
C ASN A 151 3.80 13.67 6.09
N THR A 152 2.66 13.19 5.60
CA THR A 152 1.34 13.71 5.96
C THR A 152 0.85 13.00 7.22
N GLY A 153 0.45 13.76 8.24
CA GLY A 153 -0.13 13.19 9.47
C GLY A 153 0.85 12.38 10.34
N THR A 154 2.15 12.56 10.17
CA THR A 154 3.16 11.93 11.04
C THR A 154 3.56 12.85 12.19
N ASP A 155 4.00 12.30 13.32
CA ASP A 155 4.50 13.12 14.44
C ASP A 155 5.91 13.67 14.18
N GLU A 156 6.72 12.94 13.41
CA GLU A 156 8.09 13.28 13.02
C GLU A 156 8.25 13.13 11.50
N LEU A 157 9.08 13.98 10.88
CA LEU A 157 9.46 13.80 9.47
C LEU A 157 10.31 12.54 9.30
N GLY A 158 10.10 11.83 8.20
CA GLY A 158 10.76 10.54 7.95
C GLY A 158 10.14 9.37 8.71
N ARG A 159 9.13 9.60 9.57
CA ARG A 159 8.43 8.52 10.28
C ARG A 159 7.52 7.76 9.33
N PHE A 160 7.50 6.43 9.47
CA PHE A 160 6.52 5.56 8.83
C PHE A 160 5.87 4.63 9.85
N LYS A 161 4.70 4.10 9.46
CA LYS A 161 4.02 3.00 10.14
C LYS A 161 3.39 2.10 9.09
N VAL A 162 3.66 0.81 9.19
CA VAL A 162 3.02 -0.25 8.41
C VAL A 162 2.23 -1.10 9.37
N ILE A 163 0.92 -1.20 9.13
CA ILE A 163 0.02 -2.03 9.93
C ILE A 163 0.33 -3.51 9.70
N LYS A 164 -0.04 -4.36 10.67
CA LYS A 164 0.21 -5.80 10.62
C LYS A 164 -0.20 -6.45 9.29
N ASP A 165 -1.39 -6.12 8.78
CA ASP A 165 -1.94 -6.71 7.54
C ASP A 165 -1.18 -6.29 6.27
N GLN A 166 -0.30 -5.29 6.35
CA GLN A 166 0.58 -4.84 5.27
C GLN A 166 2.08 -5.00 5.59
N GLY A 167 2.41 -5.42 6.80
CA GLY A 167 3.77 -5.51 7.30
C GLY A 167 4.53 -6.78 6.91
N PRO A 168 5.82 -6.84 7.24
CA PRO A 168 6.69 -7.96 6.91
C PRO A 168 6.37 -9.18 7.77
N VAL A 169 7.03 -10.28 7.48
CA VAL A 169 7.18 -11.43 8.39
C VAL A 169 8.57 -11.41 9.01
N GLU A 170 8.81 -12.24 10.02
CA GLU A 170 10.15 -12.38 10.60
C GLU A 170 11.16 -12.88 9.55
N GLY A 171 12.30 -12.19 9.46
CA GLY A 171 13.36 -12.51 8.50
C GLY A 171 14.17 -11.30 8.04
N ARG A 172 15.02 -11.53 7.02
CA ARG A 172 15.90 -10.51 6.45
C ARG A 172 15.33 -9.88 5.19
N TYR A 173 15.42 -8.56 5.12
CA TYR A 173 14.91 -7.76 4.02
C TYR A 173 15.99 -6.87 3.42
N LYS A 174 16.12 -6.93 2.10
CA LYS A 174 16.87 -5.95 1.32
C LYS A 174 16.09 -4.65 1.29
N VAL A 175 16.77 -3.55 1.57
CA VAL A 175 16.24 -2.19 1.53
C VAL A 175 16.64 -1.54 0.22
N GLU A 176 15.64 -1.02 -0.49
CA GLU A 176 15.84 -0.05 -1.56
C GLU A 176 15.13 1.25 -1.20
N LEU A 177 15.89 2.32 -1.04
CA LEU A 177 15.35 3.65 -0.79
C LEU A 177 15.34 4.45 -2.10
N ARG A 178 14.18 4.97 -2.47
CA ARG A 178 14.00 5.85 -3.63
C ARG A 178 13.65 7.24 -3.14
N GLN A 179 14.57 8.19 -3.33
CA GLN A 179 14.30 9.60 -3.12
C GLN A 179 13.58 10.15 -4.35
N GLU A 180 12.28 10.38 -4.21
CA GLU A 180 11.44 10.93 -5.30
C GLU A 180 11.48 12.45 -5.36
N ALA A 181 11.75 13.12 -4.23
CA ALA A 181 12.01 14.57 -4.23
C ALA A 181 12.96 14.99 -3.11
N THR A 182 13.83 15.95 -3.41
CA THR A 182 14.70 16.65 -2.44
C THR A 182 13.98 17.80 -1.75
N ARG A 183 12.94 18.35 -2.39
CA ARG A 183 12.05 19.37 -1.86
C ARG A 183 10.59 18.91 -1.96
N TRP A 184 9.94 18.84 -0.80
CA TRP A 184 8.52 18.52 -0.68
C TRP A 184 7.89 19.33 0.47
N THR A 185 7.03 20.28 0.13
CA THR A 185 6.43 21.22 1.08
C THR A 185 4.94 20.91 1.29
N SER A 186 4.63 19.94 2.16
CA SER A 186 3.25 19.66 2.58
C SER A 186 2.69 20.81 3.42
N ASN A 187 1.45 21.25 3.14
CA ASN A 187 0.74 22.25 3.96
C ASN A 187 0.68 21.85 5.44
N SER A 188 0.53 20.55 5.70
CA SER A 188 0.40 19.99 7.05
C SER A 188 1.71 20.01 7.86
N ARG A 189 2.84 20.38 7.24
CA ARG A 189 4.17 20.36 7.84
C ARG A 189 4.91 21.70 7.74
N ASP A 190 4.39 22.65 6.97
CA ASP A 190 4.96 23.98 6.90
C ASP A 190 4.58 24.81 8.16
N PRO A 191 5.55 25.31 8.95
CA PRO A 191 5.25 26.02 10.20
C PRO A 191 4.40 27.28 10.01
N PHE A 192 4.54 27.97 8.88
CA PHE A 192 3.72 29.15 8.57
C PHE A 192 2.28 28.72 8.31
N MET A 193 2.07 27.70 7.48
CA MET A 193 0.74 27.17 7.17
C MET A 193 0.05 26.60 8.40
N ILE A 194 0.75 25.84 9.25
CA ILE A 194 0.21 25.29 10.50
C ILE A 194 -0.34 26.42 11.38
N ARG A 195 0.44 27.49 11.56
CA ARG A 195 0.02 28.65 12.36
C ARG A 195 -1.19 29.36 11.75
N MET A 196 -1.19 29.59 10.44
CA MET A 196 -2.29 30.26 9.76
C MET A 196 -3.58 29.44 9.79
N MET A 197 -3.51 28.13 9.54
CA MET A 197 -4.66 27.22 9.62
C MET A 197 -5.21 27.10 11.04
N ALA A 198 -4.36 27.11 12.06
CA ALA A 198 -4.81 27.14 13.46
C ALA A 198 -5.60 28.43 13.76
N LYS A 199 -5.08 29.60 13.34
CA LYS A 199 -5.79 30.88 13.50
C LYS A 199 -7.11 30.90 12.72
N GLU A 200 -7.15 30.31 11.53
CA GLU A 200 -8.38 30.19 10.74
C GLU A 200 -9.44 29.35 11.45
N ARG A 201 -9.06 28.15 11.90
CA ARG A 201 -9.91 27.24 12.67
C ARG A 201 -10.45 27.92 13.93
N ASP A 202 -9.59 28.65 14.63
CA ASP A 202 -9.93 29.32 15.89
C ASP A 202 -10.62 30.67 15.65
N LYS A 203 -10.83 31.07 14.38
CA LYS A 203 -11.44 32.35 13.96
C LYS A 203 -10.72 33.59 14.51
N THR A 204 -9.40 33.53 14.64
CA THR A 204 -8.54 34.61 15.18
C THR A 204 -7.66 35.27 14.12
N LEU A 205 -7.93 35.04 12.83
CA LEU A 205 -7.20 35.69 11.73
C LEU A 205 -7.42 37.20 11.71
N SER A 206 -6.33 37.95 11.89
CA SER A 206 -6.28 39.40 11.67
C SER A 206 -6.09 39.73 10.19
N ASP A 207 -6.30 41.00 9.81
CA ASP A 207 -6.04 41.45 8.44
C ASP A 207 -4.54 41.40 8.08
N ALA A 208 -3.67 41.64 9.07
CA ALA A 208 -2.23 41.44 8.91
C ALA A 208 -1.87 39.97 8.63
N ASP A 209 -2.55 39.02 9.30
CA ASP A 209 -2.37 37.59 9.02
C ASP A 209 -2.82 37.23 7.60
N ARG A 210 -3.96 37.76 7.15
CA ARG A 210 -4.46 37.55 5.77
C ARG A 210 -3.48 38.09 4.73
N GLN A 211 -2.93 39.28 4.95
CA GLN A 211 -1.93 39.86 4.06
C GLN A 211 -0.65 39.02 4.04
N ALA A 212 -0.11 38.65 5.20
CA ALA A 212 1.08 37.80 5.30
C ALA A 212 0.86 36.44 4.64
N TRP A 213 -0.33 35.85 4.79
CA TRP A 213 -0.68 34.59 4.14
C TRP A 213 -0.73 34.74 2.62
N GLY A 214 -1.35 35.81 2.10
CA GLY A 214 -1.37 36.09 0.67
C GLY A 214 0.03 36.36 0.08
N GLU A 215 0.93 37.00 0.82
CA GLU A 215 2.34 37.17 0.41
C GLU A 215 3.13 35.87 0.42
N TYR A 216 2.94 35.05 1.46
CA TYR A 216 3.57 33.75 1.57
C TYR A 216 3.15 32.82 0.43
N LEU A 217 1.84 32.74 0.13
CA LEU A 217 1.32 31.90 -0.97
C LEU A 217 1.88 32.30 -2.34
N ARG A 218 2.09 33.61 -2.59
CA ARG A 218 2.66 34.11 -3.85
C ARG A 218 4.12 33.74 -4.06
N LYS A 219 4.89 33.60 -2.97
CA LYS A 219 6.33 33.27 -3.02
C LYS A 219 6.59 31.77 -2.89
N ARG A 220 5.57 31.00 -2.51
CA ARG A 220 5.72 29.59 -2.22
C ARG A 220 5.84 28.78 -3.49
N ASP A 221 6.88 27.96 -3.53
CA ASP A 221 7.05 26.93 -4.55
C ASP A 221 6.54 25.58 -4.00
N LEU A 222 5.46 25.09 -4.60
CA LEU A 222 4.86 23.79 -4.32
C LEU A 222 5.33 22.70 -5.28
N SER A 223 6.15 23.05 -6.28
CA SER A 223 6.61 22.12 -7.28
C SER A 223 7.54 21.11 -6.60
N PRO A 224 7.23 19.80 -6.64
CA PRO A 224 8.17 18.79 -6.18
C PRO A 224 9.43 18.92 -7.04
N SER A 225 10.60 18.85 -6.40
CA SER A 225 11.83 18.67 -7.16
C SER A 225 11.85 17.24 -7.69
N ILE A 226 11.58 17.04 -8.98
CA ILE A 226 11.71 15.73 -9.62
C ILE A 226 13.13 15.50 -10.18
N ASP A 227 13.97 16.54 -10.13
CA ASP A 227 15.37 16.46 -10.53
C ASP A 227 16.23 15.82 -9.43
N HIS A 228 17.33 15.19 -9.87
CA HIS A 228 18.34 14.60 -8.98
C HIS A 228 17.80 13.55 -8.01
N GLN A 229 16.73 12.85 -8.40
CA GLN A 229 16.28 11.65 -7.70
C GLN A 229 17.41 10.62 -7.60
N LYS A 230 17.45 9.93 -6.47
CA LYS A 230 18.47 8.91 -6.19
C LYS A 230 17.81 7.64 -5.72
N VAL A 231 18.40 6.52 -6.14
CA VAL A 231 18.05 5.18 -5.66
C VAL A 231 19.25 4.64 -4.90
N PHE A 232 18.99 4.16 -3.68
CA PHE A 232 19.99 3.59 -2.79
C PHE A 232 19.63 2.13 -2.54
N SER A 233 20.39 1.22 -3.15
CA SER A 233 20.35 -0.23 -2.87
C SER A 233 21.35 -0.65 -1.79
N LYS A 234 22.24 0.28 -1.40
CA LYS A 234 23.31 0.10 -0.42
C LYS A 234 23.19 1.16 0.67
N GLN A 235 23.74 0.87 1.85
CA GLN A 235 23.66 1.80 2.96
C GLN A 235 24.60 2.97 2.74
N ARG A 236 25.84 2.70 2.29
CA ARG A 236 26.85 3.67 1.92
C ARG A 236 27.35 3.41 0.49
N PRO A 237 27.86 4.43 -0.22
CA PRO A 237 28.32 4.26 -1.60
C PRO A 237 29.45 3.23 -1.75
N GLY A 238 30.30 3.07 -0.73
CA GLY A 238 31.43 2.14 -0.72
C GLY A 238 31.11 0.70 -0.32
N ASP A 239 29.87 0.41 0.10
CA ASP A 239 29.52 -0.94 0.55
C ASP A 239 29.57 -1.93 -0.62
N THR A 240 29.97 -3.16 -0.34
CA THR A 240 30.03 -4.23 -1.37
C THR A 240 28.71 -5.01 -1.45
N GLY A 241 28.01 -5.17 -0.33
CA GLY A 241 26.73 -5.87 -0.24
C GLY A 241 25.51 -4.95 -0.32
N ASP A 242 24.34 -5.57 -0.45
CA ASP A 242 23.05 -4.89 -0.35
C ASP A 242 22.80 -4.36 1.07
N TYR A 243 22.02 -3.29 1.20
CA TYR A 243 21.54 -2.86 2.51
C TYR A 243 20.48 -3.83 3.03
N ILE A 244 20.82 -4.60 4.07
CA ILE A 244 19.90 -5.56 4.70
C ILE A 244 19.48 -5.08 6.08
N ILE A 245 18.19 -5.24 6.39
CA ILE A 245 17.64 -5.11 7.74
C ILE A 245 17.07 -6.44 8.22
N GLU A 246 17.05 -6.63 9.53
CA GLU A 246 16.41 -7.77 10.18
C GLU A 246 15.07 -7.34 10.78
N VAL A 247 14.04 -8.13 10.52
CA VAL A 247 12.73 -8.04 11.18
C VAL A 247 12.71 -9.16 12.21
N ASP A 248 13.02 -8.83 13.47
CA ASP A 248 13.20 -9.75 14.61
C ASP A 248 12.19 -9.48 15.74
N GLY A 249 11.02 -8.93 15.40
CA GLY A 249 10.00 -8.49 16.36
C GLY A 249 10.23 -7.09 16.93
N ARG A 250 11.36 -6.44 16.64
CA ARG A 250 11.50 -4.99 16.88
C ARG A 250 10.48 -4.21 16.06
N LYS A 251 9.74 -3.35 16.75
CA LYS A 251 8.71 -2.53 16.12
C LYS A 251 9.25 -1.24 15.51
N ASP A 252 10.31 -0.63 16.06
CA ASP A 252 10.83 0.68 15.61
C ASP A 252 12.17 0.50 14.85
N LEU A 253 12.10 0.60 13.53
CA LEU A 253 13.21 0.41 12.61
C LEU A 253 13.90 1.75 12.29
N ARG A 254 15.23 1.71 12.18
CA ARG A 254 16.02 2.85 11.72
C ARG A 254 16.61 2.53 10.37
N ILE A 255 16.11 3.21 9.34
CA ILE A 255 16.60 3.07 7.97
C ILE A 255 17.38 4.34 7.64
N GLU A 256 18.67 4.21 7.39
CA GLU A 256 19.51 5.35 7.05
C GLU A 256 20.45 4.99 5.90
N VAL A 257 20.43 5.83 4.87
CA VAL A 257 21.35 5.73 3.73
C VAL A 257 22.19 7.00 3.62
N PHE A 258 23.37 6.85 3.04
CA PHE A 258 24.35 7.92 2.89
C PHE A 258 24.66 8.13 1.42
N SER A 259 24.66 9.39 0.97
CA SER A 259 25.02 9.74 -0.39
C SER A 259 26.51 9.97 -0.60
N LYS A 260 27.28 10.01 0.50
CA LYS A 260 28.74 10.18 0.53
C LYS A 260 29.37 9.28 1.57
#